data_AF-A0A2S9GQR5-F1
#
_entry.id   AF-A0A2S9GQR5-F1
#
_cell.length_a   1.000
_cell.length_b   1.000
_cell.length_c   1.000
_cell.angle_alpha   90.00
_cell.angle_beta   90.00
_cell.angle_gamma   90.00
#
_symmetry.space_group_name_H-M   'P 1'
#
loop_
_entity.id
_entity.type
_entity.pdbx_description
1 polymer ?
#
loop_
_entity_poly.entity_id
_entity_poly.type
_entity_poly.pdbx_seq_one_letter_code
_entity_poly.pdbx_strand_id
1 'polypeptide(L)' 'VGFHVDRTEVGDMPRPRTEIMLNLGNPDLAFKTSFLPNDGVGLARMEFIISEYIKVHPLALLHPERVADA' A
#
# COMPACT_ATOMS: atom_id res chain seq x y z
N VAL A 1 -20.66 19.77 32.62
CA VAL A 1 -19.96 20.78 31.78
C VAL A 1 -20.21 20.41 30.33
N GLY A 2 -20.82 21.29 29.54
CA GLY A 2 -21.09 21.04 28.11
C GLY A 2 -19.87 21.35 27.27
N PHE A 3 -19.70 20.66 26.13
CA PHE A 3 -18.62 20.90 25.17
C PHE A 3 -19.17 21.51 23.88
N HIS A 4 -18.34 22.31 23.22
CA HIS A 4 -18.57 22.86 21.89
C HIS A 4 -17.92 21.96 20.85
N VAL A 5 -18.59 21.70 19.73
CA VAL A 5 -18.03 20.95 18.60
C VAL A 5 -18.07 21.81 17.36
N ASP A 6 -16.90 22.09 16.80
CA ASP A 6 -16.75 22.72 15.49
C ASP A 6 -16.66 21.66 14.41
N ARG A 7 -17.47 21.81 13.36
CA ARG A 7 -17.41 20.99 12.14
C ARG A 7 -16.99 21.86 10.98
N THR A 8 -15.96 21.43 10.27
CA THR A 8 -15.47 22.12 9.06
C THR A 8 -15.59 21.17 7.89
N GLU A 9 -16.24 21.63 6.82
CA GLU A 9 -16.34 20.90 5.56
C GLU A 9 -14.99 20.95 4.83
N VAL A 10 -14.49 19.79 4.42
CA VAL A 10 -13.12 19.60 3.86
C VAL A 10 -13.16 19.44 2.33
N GLY A 11 -14.35 19.31 1.74
CA GLY A 11 -14.55 18.88 0.34
C GLY A 11 -14.01 19.82 -0.73
N ASP A 12 -14.02 21.14 -0.49
CA ASP A 12 -13.67 22.15 -1.52
C ASP A 12 -12.24 22.70 -1.39
N MET A 13 -11.36 22.01 -0.66
CA MET A 13 -9.97 22.46 -0.56
C MET A 13 -9.25 22.32 -1.91
N PRO A 14 -8.56 23.37 -2.37
CA PRO A 14 -7.78 23.29 -3.61
C PRO A 14 -6.67 22.26 -3.45
N ARG A 15 -6.42 21.50 -4.51
CA ARG A 15 -5.32 20.53 -4.49
C ARG A 15 -3.98 21.28 -4.34
N PRO A 16 -3.04 20.77 -3.52
CA PRO A 16 -1.72 21.35 -3.41
C PRO A 16 -0.95 21.25 -4.74
N ARG A 17 0.11 22.06 -4.87
CA ARG A 17 1.05 21.95 -6.00
C ARG A 17 1.88 20.66 -5.95
N THR A 18 2.15 20.17 -4.74
CA THR A 18 2.89 18.92 -4.51
C THR A 18 1.93 17.74 -4.59
N GLU A 19 2.33 16.71 -5.33
CA GLU A 19 1.56 15.47 -5.46
C GLU A 19 1.49 14.70 -4.14
N ILE A 20 0.28 14.32 -3.73
CA ILE A 20 0.03 13.48 -2.56
C ILE A 20 0.02 12.03 -3.01
N MET A 21 1.16 11.35 -2.87
CA MET A 21 1.31 9.97 -3.29
C MET A 21 1.16 8.98 -2.14
N LEU A 22 0.71 7.77 -2.46
CA LEU A 22 0.54 6.67 -1.51
C LEU A 22 1.79 5.78 -1.41
N ASN A 23 2.08 5.32 -0.20
CA ASN A 23 2.99 4.20 0.06
C ASN A 23 2.15 2.93 0.31
N LEU A 24 2.22 1.98 -0.62
CA LEU A 24 1.42 0.77 -0.62
C LEU A 24 2.33 -0.46 -0.47
N GLY A 25 2.08 -1.25 0.58
CA GLY A 25 2.73 -2.56 0.75
C GLY A 25 1.81 -3.75 0.59
N ASN A 26 0.54 -3.64 1.00
CA ASN A 26 -0.44 -4.68 0.75
C ASN A 26 -1.22 -4.35 -0.54
N PRO A 27 -1.15 -5.19 -1.59
CA PRO A 27 -1.86 -4.95 -2.85
C PRO A 27 -3.39 -4.92 -2.68
N ASP A 28 -3.95 -5.63 -1.70
CA ASP A 28 -5.39 -5.68 -1.46
C ASP A 28 -5.97 -4.31 -1.05
N LEU A 29 -5.13 -3.40 -0.54
CA LEU A 29 -5.55 -2.06 -0.17
C LEU A 29 -5.66 -1.10 -1.36
N ALA A 30 -5.09 -1.43 -2.52
CA ALA A 30 -4.95 -0.50 -3.65
C ALA A 30 -6.30 0.04 -4.15
N PHE A 31 -7.30 -0.82 -4.31
CA PHE A 31 -8.63 -0.40 -4.76
C PHE A 31 -9.37 0.44 -3.71
N LYS A 32 -9.14 0.18 -2.42
CA LYS A 32 -9.77 0.98 -1.37
C LYS A 32 -9.14 2.36 -1.28
N THR A 33 -7.80 2.42 -1.36
CA THR A 33 -7.07 3.68 -1.22
C THR A 33 -7.16 4.55 -2.47
N SER A 34 -7.46 3.98 -3.65
CA SER A 34 -7.72 4.78 -4.85
C SER A 34 -8.93 5.72 -4.73
N PHE A 35 -9.86 5.45 -3.80
CA PHE A 35 -10.99 6.34 -3.52
C PHE A 35 -10.61 7.56 -2.65
N LEU A 36 -9.43 7.57 -2.03
CA LEU A 36 -8.94 8.75 -1.31
C LEU A 36 -8.49 9.81 -2.31
N PRO A 37 -8.56 11.11 -1.98
CA PRO A 37 -7.90 12.15 -2.77
C PRO A 37 -6.38 11.94 -2.74
N ASN A 38 -5.83 11.39 -3.81
CA ASN A 38 -4.40 11.11 -3.97
C ASN A 38 -3.98 11.25 -5.45
N ASP A 39 -2.67 11.27 -5.67
CA ASP A 39 -2.01 11.43 -6.97
C ASP A 39 -1.38 10.12 -7.48
N GLY A 40 -1.82 8.98 -6.93
CA GLY A 40 -1.31 7.65 -7.26
C GLY A 40 -0.35 7.11 -6.22
N VAL A 41 0.50 6.18 -6.65
CA VAL A 41 1.40 5.42 -5.77
C VAL A 41 2.84 5.88 -5.99
N GLY A 42 3.47 6.42 -4.94
CA GLY A 42 4.85 6.89 -4.97
C GLY A 42 5.85 5.82 -4.53
N LEU A 43 5.38 4.83 -3.74
CA LEU A 43 6.17 3.68 -3.34
C LEU A 43 5.29 2.44 -3.27
N ALA A 44 5.57 1.46 -4.13
CA ALA A 44 4.99 0.14 -4.07
C ALA A 44 6.02 -0.83 -3.49
N ARG A 45 5.68 -1.44 -2.34
CA ARG A 45 6.51 -2.41 -1.63
C ARG A 45 6.12 -3.83 -2.05
N MET A 46 7.12 -4.68 -2.30
CA MET A 46 6.93 -6.04 -2.80
C MET A 46 7.03 -7.11 -1.71
N GLU A 47 7.50 -6.74 -0.53
CA GLU A 47 7.83 -7.69 0.54
C GLU A 47 6.61 -8.49 1.00
N PHE A 48 5.43 -7.86 1.02
CA PHE A 48 4.18 -8.55 1.32
C PHE A 48 3.82 -9.58 0.24
N ILE A 49 4.11 -9.29 -1.03
CA ILE A 49 3.86 -10.24 -2.12
C ILE A 49 4.75 -11.47 -1.96
N ILE A 50 6.01 -11.24 -1.63
CA ILE A 50 7.00 -12.30 -1.42
C ILE A 50 6.62 -13.15 -0.20
N SER A 51 6.23 -12.53 0.93
CA SER A 51 5.92 -13.25 2.16
C SER A 51 4.55 -13.93 2.18
N GLU A 52 3.53 -13.33 1.55
CA GLU A 52 2.14 -13.81 1.68
C GLU A 52 1.60 -14.55 0.45
N TYR A 53 2.12 -14.30 -0.75
CA TYR A 53 1.66 -15.01 -1.95
C TYR A 53 2.72 -15.98 -2.48
N ILE A 54 4.00 -15.59 -2.53
CA ILE A 54 5.06 -16.44 -3.11
C ILE A 54 5.53 -17.51 -2.12
N LYS A 55 5.82 -17.15 -0.86
CA LYS A 55 6.18 -18.07 0.24
C LYS A 55 7.36 -19.02 -0.02
N VAL A 56 8.16 -18.75 -1.04
CA VAL A 56 9.30 -19.60 -1.43
C VAL A 56 10.53 -18.72 -1.61
N HIS A 57 11.68 -19.19 -1.13
CA HIS A 57 12.95 -18.51 -1.35
C HIS A 57 13.26 -18.42 -2.87
N PRO A 58 13.60 -17.26 -3.43
CA PRO A 58 13.79 -17.10 -4.88
C PRO A 58 14.81 -18.07 -5.49
N LEU A 59 15.91 -18.36 -4.78
CA LEU A 59 16.90 -19.33 -5.27
C LEU A 59 16.39 -20.77 -5.31
N ALA A 60 15.39 -21.13 -4.50
CA ALA A 60 14.77 -22.45 -4.58
C ALA A 60 13.90 -22.58 -5.83
N LEU A 61 13.25 -21.49 -6.27
CA LEU A 61 12.52 -21.44 -7.54
C LEU A 61 13.46 -21.43 -8.75
N LEU A 62 14.61 -20.76 -8.63
CA LEU A 62 15.61 -20.68 -9.70
C LEU A 62 16.41 -21.98 -9.88
N HIS A 63 16.67 -22.69 -8.78
CA HIS A 63 17.46 -23.91 -8.74
C HIS A 63 16.72 -25.04 -8.01
N PRO A 64 15.60 -25.53 -8.56
CA PRO A 64 14.83 -26.59 -7.92
C PRO A 64 15.66 -27.86 -7.71
N GLU A 65 16.65 -28.14 -8.58
CA GLU A 65 17.58 -29.27 -8.47
C GLU A 65 18.52 -29.19 -7.27
N ARG A 66 18.68 -28.02 -6.66
CA ARG A 66 19.55 -27.78 -5.49
C ARG A 66 18.78 -27.80 -4.16
N VAL A 67 17.46 -27.98 -4.21
CA VAL A 67 16.62 -28.10 -3.02
C VAL A 67 16.61 -29.56 -2.59
N ALA A 68 17.17 -29.85 -1.42
CA ALA A 68 17.08 -31.18 -0.83
C ALA A 68 15.67 -31.40 -0.26
N ASP A 69 15.18 -32.64 -0.32
CA ASP A 69 14.00 -33.05 0.43
C ASP A 69 14.24 -32.88 1.94
N ALA A 70 13.17 -32.57 2.67
CA ALA A 70 13.18 -32.33 4.11
C ALA A 70 13.35 -33.62 4.93
#